data_AF-A0AA39K7P6-F1
#
_entry.id   AF-A0AA39K7P6-F1
#
_cell.length_a   1.000
_cell.length_b   1.000
_cell.length_c   1.000
_cell.angle_alpha   90.00
_cell.angle_beta   90.00
_cell.angle_gamma   90.00
#
_symmetry.space_group_name_H-M   'P 1'
#
loop_
_entity.id
_entity.type
_entity.pdbx_description
1 polymer ?
#
loop_
_entity_poly.entity_id
_entity_poly.type
_entity_poly.pdbx_seq_one_letter_code
_entity_poly.pdbx_strand_id
1 'polypeptide(L)'
;MDEHLTAIRGPVTYSQIYHFLRQEYWHHMYLFADTHPLSDAQWKAANRMAVDAYFDVTMSRTSTVAHSAAELEAMMKSLSQAEKMDAPEVAAAVLRSLLFNQFLNYHGQRSARTNRGESVFGDDPDQAQCTLIFKLFSPFLFYAPVVHLDILNKYWVDGLATKDQWVTLIERCTGEWSEHTIYATILLNANVAFLAIPSVDESVERYRGSMTQVLSILSVVSSLGSILVGLLMGRYHRTKKHIPVEDINVYLKSHYSDDSRWGFEWLAIIYSIPYALLMWA
;
A
#
# COMPACT_ATOMS: atom_id res chain seq x y z
N MET A 1 -13.36 17.41 14.59
CA MET A 1 -13.74 16.27 15.44
C MET A 1 -14.25 15.11 14.60
N ASP A 2 -15.16 15.36 13.64
CA ASP A 2 -15.79 14.30 12.84
C ASP A 2 -14.83 13.42 12.02
N GLU A 3 -13.77 13.97 11.43
CA GLU A 3 -12.86 13.18 10.59
C GLU A 3 -12.04 12.16 11.40
N HIS A 4 -11.56 12.53 12.60
CA HIS A 4 -10.84 11.61 13.50
C HIS A 4 -11.75 10.58 14.19
N LEU A 5 -13.03 10.90 14.37
CA LEU A 5 -14.00 9.96 14.93
C LEU A 5 -14.37 8.85 13.95
N THR A 6 -14.23 9.06 12.63
CA THR A 6 -14.43 7.98 11.64
C THR A 6 -13.38 6.87 11.73
N ALA A 7 -12.22 7.14 12.33
CA ALA A 7 -11.16 6.15 12.55
C ALA A 7 -11.49 5.19 13.71
N ILE A 8 -12.44 5.53 14.58
CA ILE A 8 -12.92 4.64 15.63
C ILE A 8 -14.23 3.99 15.16
N ARG A 9 -14.31 2.66 15.24
CA ARG A 9 -15.58 1.93 15.09
C ARG A 9 -16.00 1.36 16.45
N GLY A 10 -17.30 1.38 16.70
CA GLY A 10 -17.88 0.83 17.92
C GLY A 10 -17.93 1.80 19.10
N PRO A 11 -18.26 1.30 20.31
CA PRO A 11 -18.48 2.14 21.49
C PRO A 11 -17.16 2.74 21.99
N VAL A 12 -17.16 4.06 22.18
CA VAL A 12 -15.99 4.81 22.65
C VAL A 12 -15.70 4.49 24.12
N THR A 13 -14.50 4.01 24.42
CA THR A 13 -14.08 3.70 25.80
C THR A 13 -13.36 4.87 26.48
N TYR A 14 -13.34 4.91 27.81
CA TYR A 14 -12.59 5.94 28.56
C TYR A 14 -11.10 5.97 28.21
N SER A 15 -10.50 4.82 27.91
CA SER A 15 -9.10 4.73 27.47
C SER A 15 -8.92 5.40 26.09
N GLN A 16 -9.83 5.19 25.14
CA GLN A 16 -9.78 5.86 23.83
C GLN A 16 -9.89 7.38 23.97
N ILE A 17 -10.81 7.86 24.81
CA ILE A 17 -10.96 9.29 25.09
C ILE A 17 -9.67 9.85 25.68
N TYR A 18 -9.05 9.13 26.63
CA TYR A 18 -7.78 9.53 27.21
C TYR A 18 -6.66 9.66 26.15
N HIS A 19 -6.50 8.65 25.28
CA HIS A 19 -5.49 8.69 24.22
C HIS A 19 -5.74 9.80 23.20
N PHE A 20 -7.01 10.01 22.82
CA PHE A 20 -7.41 11.10 21.94
C PHE A 20 -7.11 12.47 22.55
N LEU A 21 -7.58 12.74 23.77
CA LEU A 21 -7.34 14.01 24.47
C LEU A 21 -5.86 14.27 24.69
N ARG A 22 -5.07 13.21 24.96
CA ARG A 22 -3.62 13.34 25.10
C ARG A 22 -2.97 13.78 23.79
N GLN A 23 -3.38 13.23 22.65
CA GLN A 23 -2.89 13.66 21.34
C GLN A 23 -3.35 15.09 21.01
N GLU A 24 -4.60 15.45 21.29
CA GLU A 24 -5.13 16.81 21.07
C GLU A 24 -4.45 17.86 21.96
N TYR A 25 -4.06 17.50 23.18
CA TYR A 25 -3.24 18.35 24.04
C TYR A 25 -1.92 18.73 23.35
N TRP A 26 -1.20 17.76 22.77
CA TRP A 26 0.04 18.04 22.05
C TRP A 26 -0.20 18.74 20.71
N HIS A 27 -1.37 18.53 20.09
CA HIS A 27 -1.76 19.33 18.93
C HIS A 27 -1.92 20.80 19.27
N HIS A 28 -2.57 21.10 20.39
CA HIS A 28 -2.70 22.46 20.89
C HIS A 28 -1.33 23.07 21.24
N MET A 29 -0.45 22.33 21.94
CA MET A 29 0.92 22.78 22.23
C MET A 29 1.73 23.06 20.96
N TYR A 30 1.52 22.29 19.89
CA TYR A 30 2.16 22.53 18.60
C TYR A 30 1.68 23.83 17.94
N LEU A 31 0.36 24.12 17.99
CA LEU A 31 -0.21 25.31 17.38
C LEU A 31 0.05 26.60 18.19
N PHE A 32 0.21 26.49 19.51
CA PHE A 32 0.34 27.63 20.43
C PHE A 32 1.59 27.52 21.31
N ALA A 33 2.71 27.11 20.71
CA ALA A 33 3.96 26.81 21.40
C ALA A 33 4.51 27.98 22.24
N ASP A 34 4.33 29.22 21.77
CA ASP A 34 4.77 30.45 22.45
C ASP A 34 4.18 30.64 23.85
N THR A 35 3.12 29.90 24.17
CA THR A 35 2.38 30.09 25.42
C THR A 35 2.81 29.14 26.55
N HIS A 36 3.57 28.08 26.24
CA HIS A 36 3.87 27.01 27.21
C HIS A 36 5.29 26.43 27.03
N PRO A 37 6.28 26.83 27.85
CA PRO A 37 7.57 26.16 27.88
C PRO A 37 7.41 24.71 28.40
N LEU A 38 8.24 23.81 27.90
CA LEU A 38 8.23 22.41 28.34
C LEU A 38 9.15 22.20 29.54
N SER A 39 8.66 21.43 30.50
CA SER A 39 9.49 20.93 31.61
C SER A 39 10.51 19.89 31.14
N ASP A 40 11.60 19.73 31.89
CA ASP A 40 12.61 18.68 31.65
C ASP A 40 11.99 17.27 31.56
N ALA A 41 10.94 17.01 32.35
CA ALA A 41 10.23 15.75 32.31
C ALA A 41 9.49 15.53 30.98
N GLN A 42 8.94 16.58 30.38
CA GLN A 42 8.27 16.53 29.07
C GLN A 42 9.28 16.34 27.94
N TRP A 43 10.41 17.05 27.96
CA TRP A 43 11.52 16.83 27.02
C TRP A 43 12.03 15.40 27.06
N LYS A 44 12.27 14.87 28.27
CA LYS A 44 12.68 13.48 28.47
C LYS A 44 11.64 12.49 27.96
N ALA A 45 10.35 12.77 28.15
CA ALA A 45 9.27 11.93 27.64
C ALA A 45 9.20 11.92 26.10
N ALA A 46 9.40 13.08 25.45
CA ALA A 46 9.46 13.19 23.99
C ALA A 46 10.62 12.37 23.41
N ASN A 47 11.82 12.57 23.96
CA ASN A 47 13.03 11.83 23.56
C ASN A 47 12.84 10.32 23.76
N ARG A 48 12.31 9.90 24.91
CA ARG A 48 12.04 8.47 25.18
C ARG A 48 11.07 7.86 24.17
N MET A 49 9.96 8.55 23.87
CA MET A 49 8.95 8.03 22.95
C MET A 49 9.51 7.86 21.53
N ALA A 50 10.34 8.80 21.06
CA ALA A 50 11.00 8.69 19.77
C ALA A 50 11.99 7.52 19.73
N VAL A 51 12.78 7.32 20.80
CA VAL A 51 13.70 6.19 20.94
C VAL A 51 12.95 4.86 20.96
N ASP A 52 11.89 4.75 21.76
CA ASP A 52 11.07 3.54 21.86
C ASP A 52 10.46 3.18 20.49
N ALA A 53 9.95 4.18 19.75
CA ALA A 53 9.43 3.98 18.40
C ALA A 53 10.52 3.54 17.40
N TYR A 54 11.72 4.13 17.47
CA TYR A 54 12.84 3.73 16.62
C TYR A 54 13.26 2.27 16.87
N PHE A 55 13.34 1.88 18.14
CA PHE A 55 13.65 0.50 18.52
C PHE A 55 12.56 -0.46 18.04
N ASP A 56 11.27 -0.11 18.16
CA ASP A 56 10.20 -0.96 17.66
C ASP A 56 10.31 -1.19 16.14
N VAL A 57 10.51 -0.12 15.36
CA VAL A 57 10.66 -0.24 13.89
C VAL A 57 11.89 -1.07 13.49
N THR A 58 13.00 -0.93 14.21
CA THR A 58 14.24 -1.65 13.87
C THR A 58 14.25 -3.10 14.33
N MET A 59 13.56 -3.41 15.44
CA MET A 59 13.54 -4.76 16.03
C MET A 59 12.34 -5.59 15.58
N SER A 60 11.24 -4.95 15.15
CA SER A 60 10.00 -5.62 14.76
C SER A 60 9.69 -5.42 13.27
N ARG A 61 9.64 -6.52 12.52
CA ARG A 61 9.23 -6.50 11.10
C ARG A 61 7.78 -6.06 10.89
N THR A 62 6.96 -6.19 11.93
CA THR A 62 5.52 -5.95 11.91
C THR A 62 5.11 -4.77 12.78
N SER A 63 6.06 -3.87 13.10
CA SER A 63 5.83 -2.65 13.87
C SER A 63 4.62 -1.88 13.35
N THR A 64 3.81 -1.37 14.28
CA THR A 64 2.64 -0.54 14.00
C THR A 64 2.98 0.95 13.88
N VAL A 65 4.24 1.32 14.11
CA VAL A 65 4.72 2.70 13.99
C VAL A 65 4.65 3.16 12.53
N ALA A 66 4.05 4.32 12.29
CA ALA A 66 3.82 4.82 10.92
C ALA A 66 5.04 5.44 10.24
N HIS A 67 6.10 5.72 11.01
CA HIS A 67 7.32 6.39 10.56
C HIS A 67 8.42 5.40 10.24
N SER A 68 9.22 5.72 9.23
CA SER A 68 10.44 4.98 8.92
C SER A 68 11.51 5.16 9.99
N ALA A 69 12.48 4.23 10.06
CA ALA A 69 13.63 4.38 10.95
C ALA A 69 14.42 5.67 10.66
N ALA A 70 14.50 6.08 9.39
CA ALA A 70 15.18 7.31 8.97
C ALA A 70 14.41 8.57 9.42
N GLU A 71 13.08 8.57 9.32
CA GLU A 71 12.23 9.67 9.82
C GLU A 71 12.34 9.77 11.35
N LEU A 72 12.34 8.65 12.07
CA LEU A 72 12.50 8.63 13.53
C LEU A 72 13.89 9.12 13.97
N GLU A 73 14.95 8.75 13.25
CA GLU A 73 16.30 9.26 13.51
C GLU A 73 16.37 10.79 13.28
N ALA A 74 15.71 11.29 12.22
CA ALA A 74 15.59 12.72 11.98
C ALA A 74 14.81 13.42 13.10
N MET A 75 13.68 12.84 13.56
CA MET A 75 12.91 13.36 14.69
C MET A 75 13.75 13.43 15.98
N MET A 76 14.53 12.39 16.29
CA MET A 76 15.43 12.38 17.46
C MET A 76 16.50 13.47 17.40
N LYS A 77 17.10 13.69 16.21
CA LYS A 77 18.05 14.78 15.99
C LYS A 77 17.39 16.14 16.17
N SER A 78 16.19 16.33 15.62
CA SER A 78 15.40 17.55 15.78
C SER A 78 15.04 17.82 17.24
N LEU A 79 14.60 16.81 18.00
CA LEU A 79 14.32 16.92 19.43
C LEU A 79 15.55 17.37 20.23
N SER A 80 16.70 16.76 19.96
CA SER A 80 17.96 17.10 20.65
C SER A 80 18.40 18.55 20.41
N GLN A 81 18.11 19.09 19.23
CA GLN A 81 18.40 20.49 18.90
C GLN A 81 17.35 21.44 19.51
N ALA A 82 16.07 21.05 19.44
CA ALA A 82 14.96 21.82 19.97
C ALA A 82 15.03 21.99 21.49
N GLU A 83 15.48 20.97 22.21
CA GLU A 83 15.70 21.03 23.67
C GLU A 83 16.74 22.10 24.05
N LYS A 84 17.80 22.26 23.24
CA LYS A 84 18.84 23.28 23.47
C LYS A 84 18.38 24.70 23.17
N MET A 85 17.46 24.82 22.21
CA MET A 85 16.93 26.10 21.73
C MET A 85 15.64 26.51 22.45
N ASP A 86 15.13 25.65 23.35
CA ASP A 86 13.82 25.76 23.97
C ASP A 86 12.70 26.00 22.94
N ALA A 87 12.61 25.08 21.96
CA ALA A 87 11.64 25.11 20.86
C ALA A 87 10.53 24.05 21.08
N PRO A 88 9.55 24.30 21.98
CA PRO A 88 8.57 23.32 22.42
C PRO A 88 7.64 22.81 21.29
N GLU A 89 7.46 23.58 20.23
CA GLU A 89 6.68 23.21 19.04
C GLU A 89 7.21 21.92 18.38
N VAL A 90 8.54 21.71 18.38
CA VAL A 90 9.15 20.53 17.77
C VAL A 90 8.82 19.28 18.58
N ALA A 91 8.95 19.35 19.89
CA ALA A 91 8.57 18.24 20.78
C ALA A 91 7.08 17.95 20.71
N ALA A 92 6.25 18.99 20.68
CA ALA A 92 4.81 18.85 20.53
C ALA A 92 4.44 18.19 19.20
N ALA A 93 5.08 18.56 18.09
CA ALA A 93 4.87 17.93 16.78
C ALA A 93 5.20 16.44 16.79
N VAL A 94 6.35 16.06 17.34
CA VAL A 94 6.78 14.65 17.43
C VAL A 94 5.83 13.85 18.33
N LEU A 95 5.53 14.36 19.53
CA LEU A 95 4.61 13.70 20.45
C LEU A 95 3.21 13.56 19.87
N ARG A 96 2.67 14.61 19.24
CA ARG A 96 1.38 14.55 18.54
C ARG A 96 1.37 13.43 17.52
N SER A 97 2.41 13.35 16.69
CA SER A 97 2.52 12.36 15.62
C SER A 97 2.56 10.92 16.16
N LEU A 98 3.41 10.65 17.16
CA LEU A 98 3.55 9.32 17.75
C LEU A 98 2.32 8.91 18.57
N LEU A 99 1.72 9.85 19.31
CA LEU A 99 0.49 9.59 20.06
C LEU A 99 -0.71 9.37 19.15
N PHE A 100 -0.78 10.06 18.01
CA PHE A 100 -1.82 9.81 17.02
C PHE A 100 -1.69 8.40 16.44
N ASN A 101 -0.47 7.95 16.14
CA ASN A 101 -0.24 6.57 15.74
C ASN A 101 -0.65 5.56 16.83
N GLN A 102 -0.33 5.81 18.10
CA GLN A 102 -0.77 4.98 19.23
C GLN A 102 -2.30 4.93 19.36
N PHE A 103 -2.96 6.07 19.17
CA PHE A 103 -4.41 6.18 19.19
C PHE A 103 -5.07 5.32 18.09
N LEU A 104 -4.59 5.43 16.85
CA LEU A 104 -5.11 4.64 15.72
C LEU A 104 -4.91 3.13 15.90
N ASN A 105 -3.85 2.73 16.61
CA ASN A 105 -3.54 1.32 16.89
C ASN A 105 -4.13 0.80 18.21
N TYR A 106 -5.04 1.55 18.85
CA TYR A 106 -5.70 1.13 20.10
C TYR A 106 -4.70 0.81 21.22
N HIS A 107 -3.56 1.49 21.24
CA HIS A 107 -2.46 1.22 22.16
C HIS A 107 -2.94 1.21 23.63
N GLY A 108 -2.51 0.18 24.38
CA GLY A 108 -2.86 0.03 25.80
C GLY A 108 -4.29 -0.46 26.08
N GLN A 109 -5.07 -0.77 25.05
CA GLN A 109 -6.42 -1.32 25.17
C GLN A 109 -6.42 -2.85 24.96
N ARG A 110 -7.52 -3.50 25.32
CA ARG A 110 -7.69 -4.95 25.12
C ARG A 110 -7.66 -5.37 23.64
N SER A 111 -8.07 -4.47 22.75
CA SER A 111 -8.08 -4.64 21.30
C SER A 111 -6.92 -3.92 20.61
N ALA A 112 -5.80 -3.72 21.31
CA ALA A 112 -4.62 -3.07 20.74
C ALA A 112 -4.10 -3.87 19.54
N ARG A 113 -3.75 -3.16 18.46
CA ARG A 113 -3.09 -3.78 17.30
C ARG A 113 -1.68 -4.20 17.70
N THR A 114 -1.38 -5.49 17.60
CA THR A 114 -0.05 -6.04 17.90
C THR A 114 0.82 -6.21 16.66
N ASN A 115 0.20 -6.43 15.51
CA ASN A 115 0.85 -6.52 14.22
C ASN A 115 0.14 -5.60 13.24
N ARG A 116 0.91 -4.82 12.47
CA ARG A 116 0.36 -3.88 11.49
C ARG A 116 -0.65 -4.48 10.50
N GLY A 117 -0.52 -5.77 10.18
CA GLY A 117 -1.39 -6.50 9.26
C GLY A 117 -2.68 -7.02 9.88
N GLU A 118 -2.88 -6.86 11.19
CA GLU A 118 -4.07 -7.32 11.90
C GLU A 118 -5.13 -6.21 11.99
N SER A 119 -6.39 -6.59 11.78
CA SER A 119 -7.52 -5.70 12.02
C SER A 119 -7.87 -5.63 13.51
N VAL A 120 -8.11 -4.43 14.01
CA VAL A 120 -8.68 -4.22 15.36
C VAL A 120 -10.19 -4.35 15.39
N PHE A 121 -10.83 -4.41 14.21
CA PHE A 121 -12.29 -4.51 14.04
C PHE A 121 -12.78 -5.94 13.84
N GLY A 122 -11.86 -6.90 13.76
CA GLY A 122 -12.20 -8.31 13.46
C GLY A 122 -12.42 -8.57 11.97
N ASP A 123 -12.14 -7.59 11.12
CA ASP A 123 -12.14 -7.73 9.66
C ASP A 123 -10.81 -8.40 9.25
N ASP A 124 -10.69 -9.71 9.46
CA ASP A 124 -9.49 -10.46 9.12
C ASP A 124 -9.25 -10.42 7.59
N PRO A 125 -8.15 -9.81 7.12
CA PRO A 125 -7.82 -9.74 5.69
C PRO A 125 -7.79 -11.12 5.01
N ASP A 126 -7.41 -12.17 5.75
CA ASP A 126 -7.29 -13.53 5.25
C ASP A 126 -8.65 -14.24 5.15
N GLN A 127 -9.69 -13.73 5.81
CA GLN A 127 -11.06 -14.29 5.80
C GLN A 127 -12.02 -13.53 4.88
N ALA A 128 -11.54 -12.50 4.19
CA ALA A 128 -12.35 -11.73 3.24
C ALA A 128 -12.91 -12.63 2.13
N GLN A 129 -14.25 -12.71 2.04
CA GLN A 129 -14.89 -13.53 1.01
C GLN A 129 -14.83 -12.86 -0.35
N CYS A 130 -14.16 -13.49 -1.32
CA CYS A 130 -14.16 -12.95 -2.67
C CYS A 130 -15.51 -13.10 -3.39
N THR A 131 -15.85 -12.12 -4.22
CA THR A 131 -17.03 -12.12 -5.08
C THR A 131 -16.99 -13.23 -6.12
N LEU A 132 -18.16 -13.61 -6.64
CA LEU A 132 -18.27 -14.63 -7.68
C LEU A 132 -17.55 -14.22 -8.98
N ILE A 133 -17.59 -12.92 -9.31
CA ILE A 133 -16.95 -12.37 -10.50
C ILE A 133 -15.42 -12.51 -10.36
N PHE A 134 -14.85 -12.13 -9.22
CA PHE A 134 -13.43 -12.29 -8.97
C PHE A 134 -12.99 -13.76 -9.05
N LYS A 135 -13.78 -14.68 -8.46
CA LYS A 135 -13.51 -16.13 -8.54
C LYS A 135 -13.58 -16.67 -9.96
N LEU A 136 -14.44 -16.11 -10.82
CA LEU A 136 -14.56 -16.51 -12.22
C LEU A 136 -13.39 -15.99 -13.08
N PHE A 137 -12.96 -14.75 -12.86
CA PHE A 137 -11.85 -14.15 -13.60
C PHE A 137 -10.48 -14.68 -13.15
N SER A 138 -10.32 -15.03 -11.88
CA SER A 138 -9.02 -15.45 -11.32
C SER A 138 -8.34 -16.58 -12.12
N PRO A 139 -9.02 -17.68 -12.51
CA PRO A 139 -8.42 -18.72 -13.36
C PRO A 139 -7.96 -18.21 -14.74
N PHE A 140 -8.73 -17.32 -15.36
CA PHE A 140 -8.39 -16.74 -16.67
C PHE A 140 -7.17 -15.80 -16.61
N LEU A 141 -6.92 -15.21 -15.44
CA LEU A 141 -5.74 -14.40 -15.14
C LEU A 141 -4.69 -15.19 -14.35
N PHE A 142 -4.70 -16.52 -14.46
CA PHE A 142 -3.68 -17.41 -13.87
C PHE A 142 -3.49 -17.21 -12.36
N TYR A 143 -4.56 -16.89 -11.65
CA TYR A 143 -4.59 -16.60 -10.21
C TYR A 143 -3.71 -15.44 -9.74
N ALA A 144 -3.12 -14.65 -10.65
CA ALA A 144 -2.39 -13.44 -10.30
C ALA A 144 -3.23 -12.38 -9.56
N PRO A 145 -4.55 -12.19 -9.84
CA PRO A 145 -5.38 -11.31 -9.03
C PRO A 145 -5.41 -11.70 -7.54
N VAL A 146 -5.36 -13.00 -7.21
CA VAL A 146 -5.38 -13.46 -5.81
C VAL A 146 -4.12 -13.00 -5.08
N VAL A 147 -2.96 -13.08 -5.74
CA VAL A 147 -1.68 -12.63 -5.18
C VAL A 147 -1.70 -11.12 -4.93
N HIS A 148 -2.18 -10.33 -5.90
CA HIS A 148 -2.27 -8.88 -5.71
C HIS A 148 -3.31 -8.48 -4.66
N LEU A 149 -4.42 -9.22 -4.55
CA LEU A 149 -5.43 -8.96 -3.53
C LEU A 149 -4.89 -9.21 -2.11
N ASP A 150 -4.19 -10.32 -1.91
CA ASP A 150 -3.54 -10.65 -0.63
C ASP A 150 -2.56 -9.54 -0.20
N ILE A 151 -1.74 -9.07 -1.15
CA ILE A 151 -0.82 -7.96 -0.93
C ILE A 151 -1.60 -6.69 -0.57
N LEU A 152 -2.58 -6.27 -1.37
CA LEU A 152 -3.32 -5.03 -1.12
C LEU A 152 -4.03 -5.05 0.25
N ASN A 153 -4.67 -6.16 0.60
CA ASN A 153 -5.37 -6.34 1.86
C ASN A 153 -4.41 -6.27 3.07
N LYS A 154 -3.21 -6.83 2.98
CA LYS A 154 -2.19 -6.76 4.06
C LYS A 154 -1.54 -5.39 4.20
N TYR A 155 -1.55 -4.58 3.14
CA TYR A 155 -0.93 -3.26 3.11
C TYR A 155 -1.85 -2.14 3.61
N TRP A 156 -3.17 -2.32 3.52
CA TRP A 156 -4.15 -1.34 3.94
C TRP A 156 -5.17 -1.98 4.87
N VAL A 157 -4.84 -2.01 6.16
CA VAL A 157 -5.64 -2.64 7.21
C VAL A 157 -6.30 -1.58 8.08
N ASP A 158 -7.62 -1.64 8.18
CA ASP A 158 -8.49 -0.67 8.87
C ASP A 158 -8.29 0.78 8.41
N GLY A 159 -8.00 0.99 7.12
CA GLY A 159 -7.79 2.33 6.60
C GLY A 159 -6.41 2.93 6.86
N LEU A 160 -5.47 2.14 7.37
CA LEU A 160 -4.12 2.59 7.73
C LEU A 160 -3.09 2.07 6.72
N ALA A 161 -2.55 2.96 5.88
CA ALA A 161 -1.32 2.73 5.13
C ALA A 161 -0.14 3.50 5.75
N THR A 162 1.08 2.98 5.57
CA THR A 162 2.31 3.73 5.82
C THR A 162 3.09 3.99 4.54
N LYS A 163 3.86 5.07 4.54
CA LYS A 163 4.66 5.52 3.40
C LYS A 163 5.67 4.48 2.93
N ASP A 164 6.41 3.87 3.86
CA ASP A 164 7.43 2.86 3.53
C ASP A 164 6.85 1.63 2.84
N GLN A 165 5.70 1.17 3.35
CA GLN A 165 4.96 0.08 2.73
C GLN A 165 4.50 0.48 1.33
N TRP A 166 3.90 1.65 1.18
CA TRP A 166 3.47 2.13 -0.13
C TRP A 166 4.62 2.20 -1.13
N VAL A 167 5.76 2.76 -0.75
CA VAL A 167 6.96 2.82 -1.61
C VAL A 167 7.38 1.40 -2.02
N THR A 168 7.44 0.46 -1.08
CA THR A 168 7.80 -0.94 -1.33
C THR A 168 6.81 -1.61 -2.29
N LEU A 169 5.50 -1.37 -2.11
CA LEU A 169 4.45 -1.90 -2.97
C LEU A 169 4.59 -1.38 -4.41
N ILE A 170 4.78 -0.07 -4.57
CA ILE A 170 4.91 0.57 -5.88
C ILE A 170 6.20 0.15 -6.58
N GLU A 171 7.32 0.04 -5.86
CA GLU A 171 8.57 -0.48 -6.40
C GLU A 171 8.42 -1.92 -6.90
N ARG A 172 7.80 -2.78 -6.09
CA ARG A 172 7.50 -4.16 -6.48
C ARG A 172 6.65 -4.22 -7.74
N CYS A 173 5.50 -3.55 -7.75
CA CYS A 173 4.57 -3.59 -8.89
C CYS A 173 5.22 -3.03 -10.16
N THR A 174 5.92 -1.89 -10.06
CA THR A 174 6.58 -1.27 -11.21
C THR A 174 7.78 -2.08 -11.71
N GLY A 175 8.46 -2.83 -10.84
CA GLY A 175 9.47 -3.81 -11.20
C GLY A 175 8.87 -4.98 -11.98
N GLU A 176 7.84 -5.64 -11.42
CA GLU A 176 7.13 -6.75 -12.05
C GLU A 176 6.60 -6.37 -13.44
N TRP A 177 5.92 -5.23 -13.60
CA TRP A 177 5.43 -4.78 -14.91
C TRP A 177 6.55 -4.46 -15.91
N SER A 178 7.70 -3.99 -15.43
CA SER A 178 8.88 -3.78 -16.27
C SER A 178 9.44 -5.10 -16.79
N GLU A 179 9.52 -6.11 -15.93
CA GLU A 179 9.94 -7.47 -16.32
C GLU A 179 8.96 -8.09 -17.32
N HIS A 180 7.65 -7.98 -17.08
CA HIS A 180 6.64 -8.46 -18.02
C HIS A 180 6.78 -7.81 -19.40
N THR A 181 7.03 -6.50 -19.45
CA THR A 181 7.25 -5.76 -20.70
C THR A 181 8.46 -6.29 -21.47
N ILE A 182 9.55 -6.63 -20.77
CA ILE A 182 10.76 -7.20 -21.37
C ILE A 182 10.43 -8.58 -21.97
N TYR A 183 9.80 -9.48 -21.20
CA TYR A 183 9.44 -10.81 -21.69
C TYR A 183 8.46 -10.76 -22.86
N ALA A 184 7.44 -9.90 -22.79
CA ALA A 184 6.48 -9.71 -23.88
C ALA A 184 7.15 -9.20 -25.16
N THR A 185 8.19 -8.36 -25.05
CA THR A 185 8.96 -7.89 -26.21
C THR A 185 9.76 -9.02 -26.86
N ILE A 186 10.33 -9.92 -26.06
CA ILE A 186 11.05 -11.11 -26.56
C ILE A 186 10.08 -12.03 -27.31
N LEU A 187 8.91 -12.32 -26.72
CA LEU A 187 7.87 -13.15 -27.36
C LEU A 187 7.33 -12.50 -28.64
N LEU A 188 7.08 -11.19 -28.62
CA LEU A 188 6.63 -10.46 -29.80
C LEU A 188 7.61 -10.60 -30.96
N ASN A 189 8.92 -10.45 -30.70
CA ASN A 189 9.94 -10.62 -31.73
C ASN A 189 9.97 -12.06 -32.28
N ALA A 190 9.83 -13.06 -31.42
CA ALA A 190 9.76 -14.46 -31.83
C ALA A 190 8.52 -14.73 -32.70
N ASN A 191 7.36 -14.20 -32.31
CA ASN A 191 6.11 -14.33 -33.05
C ASN A 191 6.18 -13.66 -34.42
N VAL A 192 6.75 -12.45 -34.51
CA VAL A 192 6.94 -11.75 -35.78
C VAL A 192 7.92 -12.51 -36.68
N ALA A 193 9.00 -13.06 -36.14
CA ALA A 193 9.94 -13.88 -36.90
C ALA A 193 9.28 -15.16 -37.44
N PHE A 194 8.43 -15.82 -36.65
CA PHE A 194 7.68 -17.00 -37.08
C PHE A 194 6.67 -16.69 -38.18
N LEU A 195 5.93 -15.58 -38.05
CA LEU A 195 4.98 -15.10 -39.07
C LEU A 195 5.67 -14.70 -40.39
N ALA A 196 6.96 -14.34 -40.34
CA ALA A 196 7.73 -13.98 -41.53
C ALA A 196 8.21 -15.19 -42.35
N ILE A 197 8.10 -16.42 -41.82
CA ILE A 197 8.44 -17.64 -42.55
C ILE A 197 7.37 -17.85 -43.64
N PRO A 198 7.72 -17.81 -44.94
CA PRO A 198 6.74 -18.03 -46.00
C PRO A 198 6.15 -19.44 -45.85
N SER A 199 4.84 -19.54 -45.66
CA SER A 199 4.15 -20.82 -45.72
C SER A 199 4.35 -21.41 -47.12
N VAL A 200 5.07 -22.53 -47.23
CA VAL A 200 5.16 -23.28 -48.49
C VAL A 200 3.73 -23.67 -48.89
N ASP A 201 3.34 -23.18 -50.06
CA ASP A 201 1.96 -23.17 -50.52
C ASP A 201 1.48 -24.56 -51.00
N GLU A 202 0.15 -24.67 -51.05
CA GLU A 202 -0.65 -25.59 -51.86
C GLU A 202 -0.71 -27.07 -51.42
N SER A 203 -1.77 -27.42 -50.67
CA SER A 203 -2.85 -28.32 -51.17
C SER A 203 -3.66 -29.09 -50.10
N VAL A 204 -3.34 -29.04 -48.81
CA VAL A 204 -4.01 -29.93 -47.80
C VAL A 204 -4.67 -29.24 -46.59
N GLU A 205 -4.39 -27.97 -46.28
CA GLU A 205 -4.59 -27.44 -44.91
C GLU A 205 -5.74 -26.43 -44.70
N ARG A 206 -6.82 -26.47 -45.49
CA ARG A 206 -7.91 -25.47 -45.43
C ARG A 206 -8.67 -25.41 -44.08
N TYR A 207 -8.44 -26.35 -43.16
CA TYR A 207 -8.99 -26.36 -41.79
C TYR A 207 -7.95 -26.24 -40.67
N ARG A 208 -6.66 -26.51 -40.94
CA ARG A 208 -5.58 -26.42 -39.95
C ARG A 208 -4.95 -25.03 -39.86
N GLY A 209 -4.99 -24.26 -40.95
CA GLY A 209 -4.46 -22.89 -40.98
C GLY A 209 -5.27 -21.85 -40.19
N SER A 210 -6.56 -22.08 -39.89
CA SER A 210 -7.38 -21.08 -39.20
C SER A 210 -7.08 -20.97 -37.70
N MET A 211 -6.97 -22.10 -36.99
CA MET A 211 -6.77 -22.10 -35.54
C MET A 211 -5.35 -21.64 -35.17
N THR A 212 -4.34 -22.11 -35.88
CA THR A 212 -2.93 -21.72 -35.64
C THR A 212 -2.70 -20.24 -35.93
N GLN A 213 -3.30 -19.71 -37.00
CA GLN A 213 -3.25 -18.29 -37.32
C GLN A 213 -3.98 -17.44 -36.27
N VAL A 214 -5.16 -17.87 -35.81
CA VAL A 214 -5.90 -17.18 -34.74
C VAL A 214 -5.11 -17.17 -33.44
N LEU A 215 -4.48 -18.29 -33.04
CA LEU A 215 -3.64 -18.37 -31.85
C LEU A 215 -2.39 -17.50 -31.97
N SER A 216 -1.76 -17.46 -33.15
CA SER A 216 -0.59 -16.60 -33.40
C SER A 216 -0.94 -15.11 -33.34
N ILE A 217 -2.08 -14.70 -33.92
CA ILE A 217 -2.57 -13.32 -33.83
C ILE A 217 -2.91 -12.98 -32.37
N LEU A 218 -3.59 -13.88 -31.65
CA LEU A 218 -3.91 -13.69 -30.24
C LEU A 218 -2.63 -13.49 -29.42
N SER A 219 -1.59 -14.29 -29.68
CA SER A 219 -0.30 -14.19 -28.99
C SER A 219 0.41 -12.85 -29.26
N VAL A 220 0.40 -12.38 -30.51
CA VAL A 220 0.95 -11.06 -30.87
C VAL A 220 0.18 -9.92 -30.20
N VAL A 221 -1.16 -9.97 -30.23
CA VAL A 221 -2.02 -8.95 -29.60
C VAL A 221 -1.83 -8.95 -28.09
N SER A 222 -1.78 -10.12 -27.45
CA SER A 222 -1.54 -10.27 -26.02
C SER A 222 -0.16 -9.74 -25.62
N SER A 223 0.90 -10.03 -26.39
CA SER A 223 2.24 -9.48 -26.18
C SER A 223 2.22 -7.94 -26.24
N LEU A 224 1.60 -7.37 -27.28
CA LEU A 224 1.50 -5.92 -27.44
C LEU A 224 0.67 -5.29 -26.31
N GLY A 225 -0.42 -5.94 -25.91
CA GLY A 225 -1.24 -5.53 -24.78
C GLY A 225 -0.44 -5.50 -23.46
N SER A 226 0.33 -6.55 -23.17
CA SER A 226 1.19 -6.61 -21.99
C SER A 226 2.19 -5.46 -21.95
N ILE A 227 2.84 -5.16 -23.09
CA ILE A 227 3.78 -4.03 -23.24
C ILE A 227 3.07 -2.70 -22.97
N LEU A 228 1.94 -2.44 -23.66
CA LEU A 228 1.23 -1.17 -23.54
C LEU A 228 0.71 -0.93 -22.13
N VAL A 229 0.02 -1.92 -21.55
CA VAL A 229 -0.54 -1.83 -20.19
C VAL A 229 0.60 -1.73 -19.17
N GLY A 230 1.64 -2.56 -19.28
CA GLY A 230 2.80 -2.54 -18.38
C GLY A 230 3.50 -1.18 -18.37
N LEU A 231 3.71 -0.57 -19.54
CA LEU A 231 4.32 0.77 -19.66
C LEU A 231 3.41 1.88 -19.08
N LEU A 232 2.11 1.84 -19.38
CA LEU A 232 1.15 2.83 -18.87
C LEU A 232 1.03 2.76 -17.36
N MET A 233 0.85 1.56 -16.81
CA MET A 233 0.78 1.34 -15.37
C MET A 233 2.08 1.72 -14.68
N GLY A 234 3.23 1.33 -15.26
CA GLY A 234 4.54 1.70 -14.76
C GLY A 234 4.73 3.22 -14.70
N ARG A 235 4.37 3.94 -15.77
CA ARG A 235 4.45 5.40 -15.82
C ARG A 235 3.53 6.06 -14.78
N TYR A 236 2.28 5.63 -14.70
CA TYR A 236 1.31 6.19 -13.76
C TYR A 236 1.77 6.03 -12.31
N HIS A 237 2.13 4.80 -11.90
CA HIS A 237 2.47 4.50 -10.51
C HIS A 237 3.84 5.05 -10.08
N ARG A 238 4.81 5.20 -11.00
CA ARG A 238 6.08 5.89 -10.70
C ARG A 238 5.87 7.31 -10.20
N THR A 239 4.87 8.03 -10.72
CA THR A 239 4.52 9.38 -10.25
C THR A 239 3.88 9.40 -8.86
N LYS A 240 3.38 8.24 -8.39
CA LYS A 240 2.71 8.07 -7.11
C LYS A 240 3.63 7.53 -6.01
N LYS A 241 4.90 7.22 -6.31
CA LYS A 241 5.82 6.58 -5.36
C LYS A 241 6.06 7.38 -4.08
N HIS A 242 6.25 8.70 -4.18
CA HIS A 242 6.64 9.56 -3.06
C HIS A 242 5.54 10.57 -2.65
N ILE A 243 4.27 10.16 -2.71
CA ILE A 243 3.14 11.00 -2.29
C ILE A 243 2.99 11.01 -0.76
N PRO A 244 2.37 12.06 -0.18
CA PRO A 244 2.00 12.11 1.24
C PRO A 244 1.11 10.93 1.69
N VAL A 245 1.15 10.59 2.99
CA VAL A 245 0.38 9.45 3.54
C VAL A 245 -1.12 9.67 3.42
N GLU A 246 -1.57 10.91 3.56
CA GLU A 246 -2.96 11.31 3.36
C GLU A 246 -3.42 10.99 1.94
N ASP A 247 -2.61 11.34 0.93
CA ASP A 247 -2.89 11.04 -0.47
C ASP A 247 -2.87 9.55 -0.78
N ILE A 248 -2.03 8.76 -0.10
CA ILE A 248 -2.03 7.29 -0.19
C ILE A 248 -3.37 6.75 0.30
N ASN A 249 -3.81 7.18 1.48
CA ASN A 249 -5.08 6.73 2.04
C ASN A 249 -6.26 7.17 1.18
N VAL A 250 -6.25 8.39 0.63
CA VAL A 250 -7.27 8.86 -0.32
C VAL A 250 -7.30 7.99 -1.57
N TYR A 251 -6.13 7.66 -2.13
CA TYR A 251 -6.03 6.78 -3.30
C TYR A 251 -6.55 5.37 -3.00
N LEU A 252 -6.09 4.75 -1.92
CA LEU A 252 -6.52 3.39 -1.58
C LEU A 252 -8.01 3.36 -1.26
N LYS A 253 -8.52 4.35 -0.53
CA LYS A 253 -9.95 4.47 -0.22
C LYS A 253 -10.79 4.69 -1.47
N SER A 254 -10.33 5.47 -2.46
CA SER A 254 -11.08 5.68 -3.72
C SER A 254 -11.14 4.43 -4.59
N HIS A 255 -10.19 3.50 -4.41
CA HIS A 255 -10.14 2.21 -5.09
C HIS A 255 -10.66 1.05 -4.23
N TYR A 256 -11.05 1.31 -3.00
CA TYR A 256 -11.65 0.35 -2.09
C TYR A 256 -13.17 0.52 -2.09
N SER A 257 -13.90 -0.57 -2.27
CA SER A 257 -15.37 -0.54 -2.22
C SER A 257 -15.85 -0.84 -0.80
N ASP A 258 -16.28 0.20 -0.06
CA ASP A 258 -16.85 0.07 1.29
C ASP A 258 -18.24 -0.60 1.29
N ASP A 259 -19.09 -0.27 0.31
CA ASP A 259 -20.50 -0.72 0.23
C ASP A 259 -20.66 -2.09 -0.45
N SER A 260 -19.60 -2.59 -1.09
CA SER A 260 -19.65 -3.74 -1.97
C SER A 260 -18.58 -4.73 -1.54
N ARG A 261 -18.90 -6.04 -1.49
CA ARG A 261 -17.98 -7.14 -1.14
C ARG A 261 -16.69 -7.23 -1.98
N TRP A 262 -16.45 -6.25 -2.84
CA TRP A 262 -15.37 -6.18 -3.80
C TRP A 262 -14.07 -5.69 -3.17
N GLY A 263 -14.08 -4.85 -2.12
CA GLY A 263 -12.84 -4.36 -1.50
C GLY A 263 -11.81 -3.89 -2.53
N PHE A 264 -10.64 -4.54 -2.57
CA PHE A 264 -9.57 -4.32 -3.56
C PHE A 264 -9.57 -5.26 -4.78
N GLU A 265 -10.57 -6.13 -4.95
CA GLU A 265 -10.62 -7.13 -6.02
C GLU A 265 -10.42 -6.53 -7.41
N TRP A 266 -11.07 -5.40 -7.68
CA TRP A 266 -10.96 -4.72 -8.97
C TRP A 266 -9.55 -4.20 -9.23
N LEU A 267 -8.93 -3.60 -8.22
CA LEU A 267 -7.56 -3.11 -8.30
C LEU A 267 -6.57 -4.28 -8.50
N ALA A 268 -6.80 -5.39 -7.80
CA ALA A 268 -6.01 -6.60 -7.92
C ALA A 268 -6.10 -7.23 -9.33
N ILE A 269 -7.30 -7.25 -9.93
CA ILE A 269 -7.49 -7.65 -11.33
C ILE A 269 -6.67 -6.73 -12.24
N ILE A 270 -6.79 -5.41 -12.11
CA ILE A 270 -6.04 -4.46 -12.94
C ILE A 270 -4.52 -4.68 -12.82
N TYR A 271 -4.00 -4.86 -11.62
CA TYR A 271 -2.57 -5.06 -11.37
C TYR A 271 -2.03 -6.34 -12.01
N SER A 272 -2.89 -7.36 -12.16
CA SER A 272 -2.55 -8.63 -12.81
C SER A 272 -2.61 -8.63 -14.34
N ILE A 273 -3.20 -7.61 -14.97
CA ILE A 273 -3.44 -7.60 -16.44
C ILE A 273 -2.14 -7.77 -17.25
N PRO A 274 -1.03 -7.05 -16.97
CA PRO A 274 0.20 -7.21 -17.74
C PRO A 274 0.74 -8.65 -17.71
N TYR A 275 0.66 -9.29 -16.55
CA TYR A 275 1.06 -10.69 -16.37
C TYR A 275 0.12 -11.64 -17.11
N ALA A 276 -1.20 -11.48 -16.96
CA ALA A 276 -2.16 -12.32 -17.65
C ALA A 276 -1.99 -12.25 -19.18
N LEU A 277 -1.82 -11.04 -19.73
CA LEU A 277 -1.56 -10.84 -21.15
C LEU A 277 -0.23 -11.45 -21.60
N LEU A 278 0.81 -11.40 -20.76
CA LEU A 278 2.06 -12.11 -21.04
C LEU A 278 1.87 -13.63 -21.08
N MET A 279 1.06 -14.19 -20.19
CA MET A 279 0.81 -15.64 -20.15
C MET A 279 -0.08 -16.14 -21.29
N TRP A 280 -0.92 -15.26 -21.85
CA TRP A 280 -1.70 -15.51 -23.07
C TRP A 280 -0.90 -15.30 -24.37
N ALA A 281 0.29 -14.72 -24.28
CA ALA A 281 1.23 -14.54 -25.39
C ALA A 281 2.07 -15.81 -25.60
#